data_AF-A0A928S056-F1
#
_entry.id   AF-A0A928S056-F1
#
_cell.length_a   1.000
_cell.length_b   1.000
_cell.length_c   1.000
_cell.angle_alpha   90.00
_cell.angle_beta   90.00
_cell.angle_gamma   90.00
#
_symmetry.space_group_name_H-M   'P 1'
#
loop_
_entity.id
_entity.type
_entity.pdbx_description
1 polymer ?
#
loop_
_entity_poly.entity_id
_entity_poly.type
_entity_poly.pdbx_seq_one_letter_code
_entity_poly.pdbx_strand_id
1 'polypeptide(L)' 'MYESFHWFWMVVWLGFWILIAAGLVFLIRAFLEKRTQAEKTALDILNERYARGEISREEYFEKRKDLLEGG' A
#
# COMPACT_ATOMS: atom_id res chain seq x y z
N MET A 1 30.81 28.49 -24.91
CA MET A 1 30.53 28.43 -23.45
C MET A 1 29.03 28.27 -23.20
N TYR A 2 28.33 27.44 -24.00
CA TYR A 2 26.87 27.24 -23.95
C TYR A 2 26.51 25.76 -23.74
N GLU A 3 27.42 24.85 -24.07
CA GLU A 3 27.23 23.41 -23.89
C GLU A 3 27.07 23.00 -22.42
N SER A 4 27.72 23.73 -21.50
CA SER A 4 27.63 23.48 -20.06
C SER A 4 26.22 23.73 -19.49
N PHE A 5 25.45 24.64 -20.11
CA PHE A 5 24.11 25.00 -19.64
C PHE A 5 23.06 23.95 -20.02
N HIS A 6 23.22 23.31 -21.18
CA HIS A 6 22.34 22.24 -21.63
C HIS A 6 22.44 20.98 -20.78
N TRP A 7 23.65 20.59 -20.38
CA TRP A 7 23.85 19.45 -19.49
C TRP A 7 23.24 19.69 -18.10
N PHE A 8 23.41 20.88 -17.53
CA PHE A 8 22.78 21.24 -16.26
C PHE A 8 21.26 21.16 -16.33
N TRP A 9 20.66 21.72 -17.38
CA TRP A 9 19.21 21.68 -17.59
C TRP A 9 18.69 20.25 -17.77
N MET A 10 19.43 19.39 -18.47
CA MET A 10 19.10 17.98 -18.64
C MET A 10 19.09 17.23 -17.30
N VAL A 11 20.07 17.48 -16.42
CA VAL A 11 20.15 16.86 -15.09
C VAL A 11 19.01 17.33 -14.19
N VAL A 12 18.68 18.62 -14.19
CA VAL A 12 17.55 19.15 -13.40
C VAL A 12 16.23 18.55 -13.89
N TRP A 13 16.03 18.44 -15.20
CA TRP A 13 14.84 17.84 -15.78
C TRP A 13 14.72 16.35 -15.44
N LEU A 14 15.82 15.58 -15.52
CA LEU A 14 15.85 14.18 -15.11
C LEU A 14 15.58 14.02 -13.61
N GLY A 15 16.19 14.89 -12.78
CA GLY A 15 15.98 14.92 -11.35
C GLY A 15 14.53 15.20 -10.96
N PHE A 16 13.84 16.09 -11.69
CA PHE A 16 12.42 16.37 -11.50
C PHE A 16 11.55 15.12 -11.72
N TRP A 17 11.81 14.36 -12.79
CA TRP A 17 11.10 13.09 -13.03
C TRP A 17 11.38 12.05 -11.95
N ILE A 18 12.62 11.96 -11.45
CA ILE A 18 12.96 11.07 -10.32
C ILE A 18 12.22 11.49 -9.06
N LEU A 19 12.10 12.79 -8.78
CA LEU A 19 11.38 13.33 -7.63
C LEU A 19 9.90 12.98 -7.69
N ILE A 20 9.27 13.12 -8.86
CA ILE A 20 7.87 12.72 -9.09
C ILE A 20 7.71 11.21 -8.87
N ALA A 21 8.58 10.39 -9.47
CA ALA A 21 8.51 8.94 -9.33
C ALA A 21 8.70 8.51 -7.86
N ALA A 22 9.67 9.10 -7.15
CA ALA A 22 9.90 8.84 -5.74
C ALA A 22 8.69 9.25 -4.89
N GLY A 23 8.08 10.41 -5.16
CA GLY A 23 6.87 10.86 -4.49
C GLY A 23 5.68 9.92 -4.71
N LEU A 24 5.48 9.45 -5.95
CA LEU A 24 4.42 8.50 -6.29
C LEU A 24 4.65 7.15 -5.59
N VAL A 25 5.87 6.62 -5.63
CA VAL A 25 6.22 5.37 -4.94
C VAL A 25 6.03 5.51 -3.43
N PHE A 26 6.45 6.61 -2.83
CA PHE A 26 6.25 6.88 -1.41
C PHE A 26 4.77 6.90 -1.03
N LEU A 27 3.93 7.58 -1.81
CA LEU A 27 2.48 7.62 -1.58
C LEU A 27 1.84 6.23 -1.70
N ILE A 28 2.21 5.45 -2.72
CA ILE A 28 1.70 4.07 -2.91
C ILE A 28 2.12 3.19 -1.72
N ARG A 29 3.39 3.26 -1.29
CA ARG A 29 3.87 2.48 -0.13
C ARG A 29 3.16 2.87 1.16
N ALA A 30 2.98 4.18 1.41
CA ALA A 30 2.27 4.66 2.58
C ALA A 30 0.79 4.24 2.57
N PHE A 31 0.16 4.15 1.40
CA PHE A 31 -1.22 3.67 1.28
C PHE A 31 -1.32 2.15 1.49
N LEU A 32 -0.38 1.39 0.93
CA LEU A 32 -0.30 -0.07 1.11
C LEU A 32 -0.06 -0.43 2.58
N GLU A 33 0.90 0.21 3.26
CA GLU A 33 1.18 -0.05 4.69
C GLU A 33 -0.04 0.19 5.58
N LYS A 34 -0.82 1.26 5.32
CA LYS A 34 -2.06 1.54 6.03
C LYS A 34 -3.13 0.47 5.78
N ARG A 35 -3.25 -0.03 4.55
CA ARG A 35 -4.18 -1.12 4.21
C ARG A 35 -3.77 -2.42 4.91
N THR A 36 -2.50 -2.80 4.85
CA THR A 36 -2.00 -4.03 5.48
C THR A 36 -2.17 -4.00 7.00
N GLN A 37 -2.00 -2.85 7.63
CA GLN A 37 -2.24 -2.72 9.08
C GLN A 37 -3.73 -2.84 9.43
N ALA A 38 -4.62 -2.23 8.65
CA ALA A 38 -6.07 -2.34 8.85
C ALA A 38 -6.58 -3.77 8.61
N GLU A 39 -6.06 -4.46 7.59
CA GLU A 39 -6.38 -5.85 7.28
C GLU A 39 -5.97 -6.79 8.42
N LYS A 40 -4.76 -6.62 8.98
CA LYS A 40 -4.30 -7.39 10.15
C LYS A 40 -5.23 -7.21 11.34
N THR A 41 -5.67 -5.98 11.64
CA THR A 41 -6.62 -5.74 12.73
C THR A 41 -7.99 -6.36 12.47
N ALA A 42 -8.50 -6.30 11.24
CA ALA A 42 -9.78 -6.92 10.88
C ALA A 42 -9.74 -8.45 11.01
N LEU A 43 -8.64 -9.08 10.57
CA LEU A 43 -8.42 -10.52 10.72
C LEU A 43 -8.31 -10.95 12.18
N ASP A 44 -7.65 -10.14 13.02
CA ASP A 44 -7.49 -10.44 14.44
C ASP A 44 -8.85 -10.44 15.17
N ILE A 45 -9.70 -9.44 14.88
CA ILE A 45 -11.08 -9.38 15.40
C ILE A 45 -11.91 -10.57 14.92
N LEU A 46 -11.76 -10.96 13.65
CA LEU A 46 -12.49 -12.10 13.08
C LEU A 46 -12.09 -13.42 13.75
N ASN A 47 -10.78 -13.63 13.97
CA ASN A 47 -10.25 -14.80 14.68
C ASN A 47 -10.77 -14.88 16.12
N GLU A 48 -10.79 -13.74 16.83
CA GLU A 48 -11.25 -13.70 18.21
C GLU A 48 -12.73 -14.09 18.34
N ARG A 49 -13.59 -13.61 17.44
CA ARG A 49 -15.02 -13.97 17.41
C ARG A 49 -15.26 -15.43 17.06
N TYR A 50 -14.46 -15.98 16.14
CA TYR A 50 -14.50 -17.41 15.83
C TYR A 50 -14.11 -18.26 17.04
N ALA A 51 -13.07 -17.85 17.77
CA ALA A 51 -12.63 -18.54 18.98
C ALA A 51 -13.67 -18.48 20.12
N ARG A 52 -14.42 -17.37 20.22
CA ARG A 52 -15.56 -17.26 21.13
C ARG A 52 -16.78 -18.08 20.68
N GLY A 53 -16.79 -18.60 19.45
CA GLY A 53 -17.93 -19.32 18.86
C GLY A 53 -19.10 -18.41 18.47
N GLU A 54 -18.89 -17.10 18.38
CA GLU A 54 -19.91 -16.12 18.00
C GLU A 54 -20.24 -16.14 16.50
N ILE A 55 -19.32 -16.67 15.68
CA ILE A 55 -19.47 -16.81 14.22
C ILE A 55 -19.22 -18.25 13.80
N SER A 56 -19.92 -18.70 12.75
CA SER A 56 -19.71 -20.04 12.20
C SER A 56 -18.43 -20.12 11.36
N ARG A 57 -17.99 -21.35 11.07
CA ARG A 57 -16.80 -21.60 10.24
C ARG A 57 -16.99 -21.10 8.81
N GLU A 58 -18.20 -21.25 8.28
CA GLU A 58 -18.58 -20.74 6.95
C GLU A 58 -18.47 -19.22 6.89
N GLU A 59 -19.03 -18.52 7.90
CA GLU A 59 -19.03 -17.05 7.96
C GLU A 59 -17.61 -16.48 8.13
N TYR A 60 -16.76 -17.18 8.89
CA TYR A 60 -15.34 -16.88 9.01
C TYR A 60 -14.61 -16.97 7.66
N PHE A 61 -14.85 -18.04 6.91
CA PHE A 61 -14.17 -18.26 5.62
C PHE A 61 -14.60 -17.24 4.55
N GLU A 62 -15.88 -16.89 4.48
CA GLU A 62 -16.36 -15.86 3.56
C GLU A 62 -15.72 -14.51 3.85
N LYS A 63 -15.77 -14.05 5.12
CA LYS A 63 -15.21 -12.76 5.51
C LYS A 63 -13.68 -12.72 5.34
N ARG A 64 -12.98 -13.81 5.64
CA ARG A 64 -11.53 -13.88 5.45
C ARG A 64 -11.14 -13.83 3.97
N LYS A 65 -11.92 -14.48 3.11
CA LYS A 65 -11.69 -14.46 1.65
C LYS A 65 -11.92 -13.06 1.09
N ASP A 66 -13.00 -12.40 1.50
CA ASP A 66 -13.32 -11.03 1.08
C ASP A 66 -12.22 -10.02 1.48
N LEU A 67 -11.67 -10.16 2.69
CA LEU A 67 -10.55 -9.34 3.16
C LEU A 67 -9.23 -9.58 2.41
N LEU A 68 -9.00 -10.81 1.94
CA LEU A 68 -7.78 -11.18 1.19
C LEU A 68 -7.88 -10.88 -0.32
N GLU A 69 -9.07 -10.96 -0.91
CA GLU A 69 -9.31 -10.66 -2.33
C GLU A 69 -9.59 -9.17 -2.60
N GLY A 70 -10.02 -8.40 -1.60
CA GLY A 70 -10.31 -6.95 -1.71
C GLY A 70 -9.10 -6.01 -1.51
N GLY A 71 -7.88 -6.56 -1.43
CA GLY A 71 -6.62 -5.84 -1.17
C GLY A 71 -5.97 -5.20 -2.39
#